data_AF-F3FXA7-F1
#
_entry.id   AF-F3FXA7-F1
#
_cell.length_a   1.000
_cell.length_b   1.000
_cell.length_c   1.000
_cell.angle_alpha   90.00
_cell.angle_beta   90.00
_cell.angle_gamma   90.00
#
_symmetry.space_group_name_H-M   'P 1'
#
loop_
_entity.id
_entity.type
_entity.pdbx_description
1 polymer ?
#
loop_
_entity_poly.entity_id
_entity_poly.type
_entity_poly.pdbx_seq_one_letter_code
_entity_poly.pdbx_strand_id
1 'polypeptide(L)' 'RIAYTHDPVNDRWLAMLLSHHLVSDATSLSVVLHEIQAHLLGQGNDLGETVPYRNYVAQARLGVSEAQHEA' A
#
# COMPACT_ATOMS: atom_id res chain seq x y z
N ARG A 1 -9.77 -3.32 5.90
CA ARG A 1 -11.15 -3.37 5.34
C ARG A 1 -11.39 -2.09 4.57
N ILE A 2 -12.02 -2.18 3.40
CA ILE A 2 -12.44 -1.01 2.63
C ILE A 2 -13.96 -0.98 2.60
N ALA A 3 -14.53 0.20 2.84
CA ALA A 3 -15.92 0.52 2.55
C ALA A 3 -15.94 1.69 1.57
N TYR A 4 -16.88 1.69 0.63
CA TYR A 4 -16.98 2.74 -0.39
C TYR A 4 -18.44 3.03 -0.74
N THR A 5 -18.71 4.26 -1.19
CA THR A 5 -20.02 4.70 -1.68
C THR A 5 -19.86 5.78 -2.73
N HIS A 6 -20.82 5.86 -3.65
CA HIS A 6 -20.97 7.00 -4.55
C HIS A 6 -21.76 8.10 -3.83
N ASP A 7 -21.29 9.35 -3.93
CA ASP A 7 -21.96 10.57 -3.45
C ASP A 7 -22.52 11.32 -4.67
N PRO A 8 -23.79 11.07 -5.05
CA PRO A 8 -24.36 11.61 -6.29
C PRO A 8 -24.58 13.12 -6.26
N VAL A 9 -24.60 13.74 -5.08
CA VAL A 9 -24.79 15.20 -4.95
C VAL A 9 -23.54 15.95 -5.39
N ASN A 10 -22.36 15.36 -5.10
CA ASN A 10 -21.06 15.96 -5.42
C ASN A 10 -20.32 15.24 -6.56
N ASP A 11 -20.97 14.27 -7.20
CA ASP A 11 -20.42 13.43 -8.28
C ASP A 11 -19.02 12.87 -7.95
N ARG A 12 -18.91 12.23 -6.78
CA ARG A 12 -17.62 11.71 -6.30
C ARG A 12 -17.76 10.36 -5.63
N TRP A 13 -16.65 9.63 -5.59
CA TRP A 13 -16.53 8.42 -4.80
C TRP A 13 -15.90 8.71 -3.45
N LEU A 14 -16.49 8.14 -2.40
CA LEU A 14 -15.95 8.19 -1.04
C LEU A 14 -15.50 6.78 -0.67
N ALA A 15 -14.30 6.66 -0.12
CA ALA A 15 -13.74 5.42 0.37
C ALA A 15 -13.20 5.61 1.79
N MET A 16 -13.38 4.59 2.63
CA MET A 16 -12.84 4.52 3.97
C MET A 16 -12.00 3.26 4.12
N LEU A 17 -10.73 3.44 4.49
CA LEU A 17 -9.80 2.36 4.79
C LEU A 17 -9.66 2.22 6.30
N LEU A 18 -10.04 1.05 6.81
CA LEU A 18 -9.76 0.65 8.19
C LEU A 18 -8.60 -0.35 8.18
N SER A 19 -7.48 0.05 8.78
CA SER A 19 -6.28 -0.79 8.97
C SER A 19 -5.77 -0.72 10.40
N HIS A 20 -5.06 -1.77 10.82
CA HIS A 20 -4.35 -1.77 12.09
C HIS A 20 -2.91 -1.32 11.85
N HIS A 21 -2.42 -0.34 12.62
CA HIS A 21 -1.05 0.17 12.48
C HIS A 21 0.07 -0.88 12.63
N LEU A 22 -0.22 -2.04 13.23
CA LEU A 22 0.77 -3.11 13.37
C LEU A 22 1.16 -3.76 12.03
N VAL A 23 0.30 -3.66 11.00
CA VAL A 23 0.52 -4.26 9.68
C VAL A 23 0.80 -3.22 8.59
N SER A 24 0.83 -1.94 8.94
CA SER A 24 1.02 -0.85 7.98
C SER A 24 1.55 0.41 8.66
N ASP A 25 2.48 1.08 8.01
CA ASP A 25 3.00 2.40 8.39
C ASP A 25 2.54 3.50 7.42
N ALA A 26 2.99 4.73 7.66
CA ALA A 26 2.67 5.88 6.81
C ALA A 26 3.15 5.71 5.37
N THR A 27 4.31 5.07 5.18
CA THR A 27 4.88 4.78 3.86
C THR A 27 3.99 3.81 3.08
N SER A 28 3.57 2.72 3.72
CA SER A 28 2.66 1.72 3.15
C SER A 28 1.33 2.35 2.75
N LEU A 29 0.79 3.26 3.56
CA LEU A 29 -0.45 3.97 3.24
C LEU A 29 -0.29 4.88 2.02
N SER A 30 0.85 5.57 1.89
CA SER A 30 1.16 6.40 0.71
C SER A 30 1.15 5.56 -0.58
N VAL A 31 1.76 4.38 -0.55
CA VAL A 31 1.78 3.44 -1.68
C VAL A 31 0.36 3.03 -2.07
N VAL A 32 -0.48 2.62 -1.09
CA VAL A 32 -1.87 2.23 -1.36
C VAL A 32 -2.67 3.37 -2.00
N LEU A 33 -2.50 4.60 -1.52
CA LEU A 33 -3.18 5.76 -2.08
C LEU A 33 -2.70 6.08 -3.51
N HIS A 34 -1.41 5.90 -3.78
CA HIS A 34 -0.85 6.06 -5.13
C HIS A 34 -1.39 5.02 -6.11
N GLU A 35 -1.44 3.75 -5.72
CA GLU A 35 -2.00 2.68 -6.56
C GLU A 35 -3.48 2.92 -6.87
N ILE A 36 -4.27 3.32 -5.86
CA ILE A 36 -5.68 3.70 -6.06
C ILE A 36 -5.80 4.85 -7.06
N GLN A 37 -4.97 5.89 -6.94
CA GLN A 37 -4.97 7.01 -7.89
C GLN A 37 -4.62 6.55 -9.31
N ALA A 38 -3.59 5.73 -9.49
CA ALA A 38 -3.21 5.20 -10.79
C ALA A 38 -4.37 4.41 -11.44
N HIS A 39 -5.08 3.60 -10.67
CA HIS A 39 -6.27 2.90 -11.16
C HIS A 39 -7.40 3.86 -11.55
N LEU A 40 -7.66 4.90 -10.77
CA LEU A 40 -8.69 5.90 -11.10
C LEU A 40 -8.34 6.71 -12.36
N LEU A 41 -7.06 6.90 -12.65
CA LEU A 41 -6.57 7.58 -13.85
C LEU A 41 -6.40 6.65 -15.06
N GLY A 42 -6.71 5.36 -14.93
CA GLY A 42 -6.51 4.37 -15.99
C GLY A 42 -5.04 3.99 -16.25
N GLN A 43 -4.14 4.38 -15.36
CA GLN A 43 -2.69 4.15 -15.41
C GLN A 43 -2.26 2.91 -14.62
N GLY A 44 -3.20 2.06 -14.19
CA GLY A 44 -2.88 0.87 -13.38
C GLY A 44 -1.92 -0.12 -14.05
N ASN A 45 -1.81 -0.10 -15.38
CA ASN A 45 -0.86 -0.94 -16.12
C ASN A 45 0.59 -0.47 -15.99
N ASP A 46 0.82 0.78 -15.57
CA ASP A 46 2.16 1.35 -15.35
C ASP A 46 2.68 1.04 -13.94
N LEU A 47 1.84 0.45 -13.07
CA LEU A 47 2.25 0.02 -11.74
C LEU A 47 3.19 -1.18 -11.82
N GLY A 48 4.19 -1.19 -10.92
CA GLY A 48 5.11 -2.32 -10.79
C GLY A 48 4.42 -3.58 -10.27
N GLU A 49 5.09 -4.73 -10.42
CA GLU A 49 4.60 -5.99 -9.89
C GLU A 49 4.55 -5.95 -8.35
N THR A 50 3.47 -6.50 -7.77
CA THR A 50 3.32 -6.59 -6.33
C THR A 50 4.38 -7.51 -5.72
N VAL A 51 5.18 -6.99 -4.79
CA VAL A 51 6.12 -7.79 -4.00
C VAL A 51 5.55 -8.06 -2.60
N PRO A 52 5.27 -9.32 -2.22
CA PRO A 52 4.72 -9.62 -0.90
C PRO A 52 5.69 -9.23 0.23
N TYR A 53 5.20 -8.48 1.23
CA TYR A 53 6.01 -8.06 2.39
C TYR A 53 6.67 -9.24 3.14
N ARG A 54 6.05 -10.42 3.13
CA ARG A 54 6.64 -11.65 3.71
C ARG A 54 8.01 -12.01 3.13
N ASN A 55 8.30 -11.62 1.88
CA ASN A 55 9.60 -11.85 1.26
C ASN A 55 10.67 -11.00 1.95
N TYR A 56 10.36 -9.73 2.25
CA TYR A 56 11.22 -8.86 3.05
C TYR A 56 11.41 -9.42 4.47
N VAL A 57 10.32 -9.86 5.12
CA VAL A 57 10.42 -10.49 6.46
C VAL A 57 11.32 -11.72 6.43
N ALA A 58 11.19 -12.58 5.40
CA ALA A 58 12.04 -13.74 5.22
C ALA A 58 13.50 -13.34 5.03
N GLN A 59 13.79 -12.35 4.18
CA GLN A 59 15.16 -11.82 3.98
C GLN A 59 15.74 -11.24 5.27
N ALA A 60 14.99 -10.40 5.99
CA ALA A 60 15.43 -9.80 7.25
C ALA A 60 15.69 -10.87 8.33
N ARG A 61 14.90 -11.95 8.36
CA ARG A 61 15.07 -13.05 9.33
C ARG A 61 16.14 -14.07 8.94
N LEU A 62 16.38 -14.28 7.65
CA LEU A 62 17.28 -15.33 7.14
C LEU A 62 18.63 -14.79 6.65
N GLY A 63 18.76 -13.48 6.42
CA GLY A 63 19.73 -12.96 5.45
C GLY A 63 20.62 -11.80 5.88
N VAL A 64 20.57 -11.27 7.12
CA VAL A 64 21.39 -10.10 7.46
C VAL A 64 21.92 -10.18 8.90
N SER A 65 23.25 -10.23 9.07
CA SER A 65 23.91 -9.77 10.30
C SER A 65 23.73 -8.27 10.40
N GLU A 66 23.39 -7.74 11.57
CA GLU A 66 23.06 -6.34 11.88
C GLU A 66 23.93 -5.28 11.14
N ALA A 67 25.19 -5.59 10.82
CA ALA A 67 26.14 -4.76 10.09
C ALA A 67 25.74 -4.24 8.69
N GLN A 68 24.77 -4.83 7.97
CA GLN A 68 24.31 -4.28 6.67
C GLN A 68 23.13 -3.31 6.80
N HIS A 69 22.52 -3.18 7.99
CA HIS A 69 21.37 -2.30 8.19
C HIS A 69 21.78 -0.89 8.69
N GLU A 70 23.03 -0.71 9.14
CA GLU A 70 23.56 0.54 9.72
C GLU A 70 24.48 1.35 8.78
N ALA A 71 24.72 0.89 7.54
CA ALA A 71 25.63 1.53 6.58
C ALA A 71 24.90 2.37 5.52
#